data_AF-A0A7V0XEX7-F1
#
_entry.id   AF-A0A7V0XEX7-F1
#
_cell.length_a   1.000
_cell.length_b   1.000
_cell.length_c   1.000
_cell.angle_alpha   90.00
_cell.angle_beta   90.00
_cell.angle_gamma   90.00
#
_symmetry.space_group_name_H-M   'P 1'
#
loop_
_entity.id
_entity.type
_entity.pdbx_description
1 polymer ?
#
loop_
_entity_poly.entity_id
_entity_poly.type
_entity_poly.pdbx_seq_one_letter_code
_entity_poly.pdbx_strand_id
1 'polypeptide(L)'
;MLLSTVLVVAAANAVPRPANAPPRPWYELEHRVRELTRDIILNDSRAVFRAFATTFKQETDFARFDSALQAWHAGRRVAIGRGQVIDTRGVSGRASSWVVFAGGADHDYIYQSWVYAADTWRLAWLSNILDRSFDYGNHDLADVRAMRAATLDWLITGGGLAQVPPGHARPDTVLVIDPAGTADWLPDYPTAVRTPEQFQARAGLPATPLAFRFVLTRSFGPIGVSAVDIQPLAQRRGRMARHRSIQVFLARTEAGWRYLTTGSVW
;
A
#
# COMPACT_ATOMS: atom_id res chain seq x y z
N MET A 1 -38.40 9.18 31.54
CA MET A 1 -38.14 8.52 30.25
C MET A 1 -38.16 9.59 29.17
N LEU A 2 -37.00 10.00 28.68
CA LEU A 2 -36.85 10.96 27.59
C LEU A 2 -35.85 10.36 26.60
N LEU A 3 -36.35 10.01 25.41
CA LEU A 3 -35.58 9.53 24.27
C LEU A 3 -34.66 10.66 23.80
N SER A 4 -33.35 10.47 23.91
CA SER A 4 -32.36 11.35 23.28
C SER A 4 -32.19 10.95 21.83
N THR A 5 -32.80 11.73 20.95
CA THR A 5 -32.64 11.65 19.49
C THR A 5 -31.19 12.00 19.13
N VAL A 6 -30.47 11.04 18.54
CA VAL A 6 -29.15 11.28 17.93
C VAL A 6 -29.36 12.06 16.62
N LEU A 7 -29.03 13.34 16.63
CA LEU A 7 -29.05 14.20 15.46
C LEU A 7 -27.75 13.99 14.66
N VAL A 8 -27.80 13.16 13.60
CA VAL A 8 -26.73 13.12 12.59
C VAL A 8 -26.99 14.27 11.63
N VAL A 9 -26.29 15.40 11.83
CA VAL A 9 -26.32 16.50 10.86
C VAL A 9 -25.43 16.14 9.68
N ALA A 10 -26.01 15.47 8.69
CA ALA A 10 -25.45 15.37 7.34
C ALA A 10 -26.09 16.47 6.49
N ALA A 11 -25.48 17.65 6.43
CA ALA A 11 -25.83 18.69 5.47
C ALA A 11 -24.62 18.96 4.58
N ALA A 12 -24.40 18.09 3.60
CA ALA A 12 -23.60 18.44 2.43
C ALA A 12 -24.58 18.86 1.34
N ASN A 13 -24.49 20.11 0.89
CA ASN A 13 -25.24 20.64 -0.25
C ASN A 13 -25.07 19.72 -1.47
N ALA A 14 -26.08 18.90 -1.76
CA ALA A 14 -26.08 18.01 -2.90
C ALA A 14 -26.41 18.83 -4.16
N VAL A 15 -25.38 19.34 -4.81
CA VAL A 15 -25.46 19.82 -6.19
C VAL A 15 -25.73 18.59 -7.09
N PRO A 16 -26.79 18.58 -7.94
CA PRO A 16 -27.06 17.46 -8.83
C PRO A 16 -25.86 17.20 -9.75
N ARG A 17 -25.38 15.95 -9.79
CA ARG A 17 -24.22 15.54 -10.59
C ARG A 17 -24.64 15.28 -12.05
N PRO A 18 -23.91 15.80 -13.06
CA PRO A 18 -24.10 15.38 -14.45
C PRO A 18 -23.66 13.92 -14.62
N ALA A 19 -24.41 13.15 -15.41
CA ALA A 19 -24.25 11.70 -15.59
C ALA A 19 -22.84 11.24 -16.02
N ASN A 20 -22.02 12.15 -16.56
CA ASN A 20 -20.70 11.87 -17.14
C ASN A 20 -19.51 12.50 -16.37
N ALA A 21 -19.70 13.01 -15.16
CA ALA A 21 -18.57 13.48 -14.36
C ALA A 21 -17.66 12.30 -13.96
N PRO A 22 -16.32 12.38 -14.12
CA PRO A 22 -15.42 11.33 -13.63
C PRO A 22 -15.65 11.09 -12.13
N PRO A 23 -15.56 9.83 -11.65
CA PRO A 23 -15.68 9.54 -10.22
C PRO A 23 -14.71 10.42 -9.44
N ARG A 24 -15.15 11.00 -8.32
CA ARG A 24 -14.26 11.72 -7.40
C ARG A 24 -13.70 10.68 -6.44
N PRO A 25 -12.50 10.12 -6.69
CA PRO A 25 -12.06 8.94 -5.95
C PRO A 25 -11.94 9.25 -4.46
N TRP A 26 -11.61 10.50 -4.08
CA TRP A 26 -11.54 10.90 -2.68
C TRP A 26 -12.89 10.83 -1.94
N TYR A 27 -14.00 11.24 -2.55
CA TYR A 27 -15.31 11.25 -1.89
C TYR A 27 -15.86 9.84 -1.70
N GLU A 28 -15.63 8.97 -2.69
CA GLU A 28 -15.96 7.55 -2.59
C GLU A 28 -15.12 6.86 -1.51
N LEU A 29 -13.84 7.24 -1.38
CA LEU A 29 -13.01 6.75 -0.29
C LEU A 29 -13.53 7.18 1.07
N GLU A 30 -13.94 8.45 1.24
CA GLU A 30 -14.54 8.92 2.49
C GLU A 30 -15.77 8.11 2.87
N HIS A 31 -16.62 7.79 1.89
CA HIS A 31 -17.78 6.93 2.11
C HIS A 31 -17.34 5.54 2.60
N ARG A 32 -16.38 4.90 1.92
CA ARG A 32 -15.86 3.59 2.33
C ARG A 32 -15.23 3.60 3.71
N VAL A 33 -14.52 4.66 4.09
CA VAL A 33 -13.90 4.81 5.41
C VAL A 33 -14.97 4.95 6.50
N ARG A 34 -16.07 5.68 6.22
CA ARG A 34 -17.20 5.79 7.15
C ARG A 34 -17.93 4.46 7.32
N GLU A 35 -18.18 3.74 6.22
CA GLU A 35 -18.75 2.38 6.24
C GLU A 35 -17.88 1.44 7.07
N LEU A 36 -16.58 1.36 6.75
CA LEU A 36 -15.64 0.52 7.49
C LEU A 36 -15.58 0.87 8.97
N THR A 37 -15.53 2.17 9.31
CA THR A 37 -15.51 2.61 10.70
C THR A 37 -16.78 2.16 11.43
N ARG A 38 -17.95 2.31 10.79
CA ARG A 38 -19.22 1.82 11.34
C ARG A 38 -19.17 0.31 11.55
N ASP A 39 -18.69 -0.45 10.57
CA ASP A 39 -18.66 -1.92 10.64
C ASP A 39 -17.71 -2.41 11.74
N ILE A 40 -16.57 -1.71 11.96
CA ILE A 40 -15.67 -1.95 13.09
C ILE A 40 -16.37 -1.66 14.43
N ILE A 41 -17.07 -0.52 14.56
CA ILE A 41 -17.83 -0.16 15.77
C ILE A 41 -18.90 -1.21 16.09
N LEU A 42 -19.59 -1.71 15.05
CA LEU A 42 -20.63 -2.72 15.18
C LEU A 42 -20.08 -4.14 15.34
N ASN A 43 -18.75 -4.30 15.30
CA ASN A 43 -18.08 -5.60 15.32
C ASN A 43 -18.61 -6.57 14.24
N ASP A 44 -18.98 -6.04 13.06
CA ASP A 44 -19.44 -6.83 11.92
C ASP A 44 -18.23 -7.32 11.12
N SER A 45 -17.64 -8.43 11.58
CA SER A 45 -16.46 -9.02 10.95
C SER A 45 -16.67 -9.36 9.48
N ARG A 46 -17.87 -9.77 9.08
CA ARG A 46 -18.18 -10.09 7.68
C ARG A 46 -18.15 -8.85 6.80
N ALA A 47 -18.71 -7.74 7.26
CA ALA A 47 -18.69 -6.48 6.51
C ALA A 47 -17.26 -5.93 6.41
N VAL A 48 -16.50 -5.92 7.51
CA VAL A 48 -15.09 -5.52 7.51
C VAL A 48 -14.26 -6.39 6.56
N PHE A 49 -14.44 -7.72 6.61
CA PHE A 49 -13.74 -8.65 5.71
C PHE A 49 -14.08 -8.41 4.24
N ARG A 50 -15.35 -8.11 3.91
CA ARG A 50 -15.78 -7.84 2.53
C ARG A 50 -15.16 -6.57 1.94
N ALA A 51 -14.81 -5.59 2.77
CA ALA A 51 -14.15 -4.36 2.35
C ALA A 51 -12.74 -4.62 1.78
N PHE A 52 -12.08 -5.70 2.19
CA PHE A 52 -10.75 -6.05 1.69
C PHE A 52 -10.72 -6.38 0.20
N ALA A 53 -9.56 -6.12 -0.40
CA ALA A 53 -9.23 -6.53 -1.76
C ALA A 53 -9.43 -8.04 -1.96
N THR A 54 -9.73 -8.43 -3.20
CA THR A 54 -10.05 -9.83 -3.53
C THR A 54 -8.93 -10.78 -3.14
N THR A 55 -7.67 -10.42 -3.40
CA THR A 55 -6.50 -11.25 -3.07
C THR A 55 -6.41 -11.55 -1.58
N PHE A 56 -6.65 -10.57 -0.70
CA PHE A 56 -6.65 -10.80 0.74
C PHE A 56 -7.69 -11.85 1.14
N LYS A 57 -8.89 -11.78 0.56
CA LYS A 57 -9.98 -12.72 0.85
C LYS A 57 -9.74 -14.13 0.29
N GLN A 58 -8.88 -14.25 -0.72
CA GLN A 58 -8.47 -15.55 -1.28
C GLN A 58 -7.37 -16.20 -0.46
N GLU A 59 -6.48 -15.39 0.12
CA GLU A 59 -5.29 -15.88 0.85
C GLU A 59 -5.49 -15.97 2.37
N THR A 60 -6.50 -15.28 2.91
CA THR A 60 -6.80 -15.27 4.34
C THR A 60 -8.14 -15.93 4.61
N ASP A 61 -8.12 -16.96 5.46
CA ASP A 61 -9.36 -17.56 5.99
C ASP A 61 -10.15 -16.52 6.80
N PHE A 62 -11.44 -16.41 6.52
CA PHE A 62 -12.35 -15.57 7.27
C PHE A 62 -12.33 -15.89 8.78
N ALA A 63 -12.24 -17.15 9.19
CA ALA A 63 -12.20 -17.54 10.60
C ALA A 63 -10.95 -16.99 11.32
N ARG A 64 -9.80 -16.98 10.63
CA ARG A 64 -8.57 -16.39 11.14
C ARG A 64 -8.70 -14.87 11.28
N PHE A 65 -9.27 -14.21 10.28
CA PHE A 65 -9.55 -12.78 10.33
C PHE A 65 -10.53 -12.44 11.46
N ASP A 66 -11.64 -13.16 11.56
CA ASP A 66 -12.66 -12.96 12.59
C ASP A 66 -12.06 -13.13 13.98
N SER A 67 -11.25 -14.18 14.19
CA SER A 67 -10.54 -14.38 15.46
C SER A 67 -9.65 -13.17 15.83
N ALA A 68 -8.91 -12.59 14.88
CA ALA A 68 -8.11 -11.40 15.13
C ALA A 68 -8.97 -10.16 15.45
N LEU A 69 -10.07 -9.95 14.72
CA LEU A 69 -11.00 -8.85 15.01
C LEU A 69 -11.67 -9.01 16.37
N GLN A 70 -12.11 -10.22 16.73
CA GLN A 70 -12.72 -10.50 18.04
C GLN A 70 -11.70 -10.35 19.17
N ALA A 71 -10.45 -10.78 18.96
CA ALA A 71 -9.37 -10.61 19.93
C ALA A 71 -9.04 -9.12 20.14
N TRP A 72 -8.99 -8.34 19.06
CA TRP A 72 -8.86 -6.90 19.16
C TRP A 72 -10.07 -6.30 19.87
N HIS A 73 -11.31 -6.60 19.45
CA HIS A 73 -12.51 -6.03 20.07
C HIS A 73 -12.63 -6.39 21.56
N ALA A 74 -12.26 -7.63 21.93
CA ALA A 74 -12.23 -8.16 23.30
C ALA A 74 -13.56 -7.99 24.07
N GLY A 75 -14.70 -7.99 23.35
CA GLY A 75 -16.02 -7.72 23.92
C GLY A 75 -16.22 -6.30 24.46
N ARG A 76 -15.27 -5.38 24.20
CA ARG A 76 -15.33 -4.00 24.68
C ARG A 76 -16.41 -3.23 23.92
N ARG A 77 -17.24 -2.45 24.61
CA ARG A 77 -18.24 -1.61 23.94
C ARG A 77 -17.58 -0.37 23.37
N VAL A 78 -17.73 -0.12 22.09
CA VAL A 78 -17.30 1.12 21.45
C VAL A 78 -18.30 2.25 21.73
N ALA A 79 -17.82 3.39 22.22
CA ALA A 79 -18.62 4.57 22.54
C ALA A 79 -18.58 5.63 21.41
N ILE A 80 -17.41 5.81 20.79
CA ILE A 80 -17.21 6.77 19.70
C ILE A 80 -16.33 6.10 18.66
N GLY A 81 -16.65 6.29 17.38
CA GLY A 81 -15.72 5.99 16.31
C GLY A 81 -15.79 7.05 15.22
N ARG A 82 -14.63 7.50 14.75
CA ARG A 82 -14.51 8.52 13.71
C ARG A 82 -13.50 8.09 12.66
N GLY A 83 -13.97 7.99 11.42
CA GLY A 83 -13.15 7.75 10.24
C GLY A 83 -12.72 9.05 9.58
N GLN A 84 -11.48 9.13 9.10
CA GLN A 84 -10.96 10.26 8.33
C GLN A 84 -10.00 9.78 7.24
N VAL A 85 -10.19 10.29 6.02
CA VAL A 85 -9.20 10.18 4.94
C VAL A 85 -8.05 11.16 5.22
N ILE A 86 -6.83 10.65 5.18
CA ILE A 86 -5.61 11.40 5.45
C ILE A 86 -5.05 11.94 4.12
N ASP A 87 -4.86 11.05 3.15
CA ASP A 87 -4.38 11.41 1.82
C ASP A 87 -4.88 10.44 0.74
N THR A 88 -4.80 10.90 -0.51
CA THR A 88 -4.94 10.06 -1.71
C THR A 88 -3.82 10.42 -2.67
N ARG A 89 -3.11 9.42 -3.19
CA ARG A 89 -2.03 9.59 -4.19
C ARG A 89 -2.13 8.53 -5.25
N GLY A 90 -2.38 8.95 -6.50
CA GLY A 90 -2.65 8.01 -7.59
C GLY A 90 -3.84 7.11 -7.26
N VAL A 91 -3.61 5.80 -7.23
CA VAL A 91 -4.61 4.79 -6.84
C VAL A 91 -4.52 4.37 -5.37
N SER A 92 -3.69 5.04 -4.57
CA SER A 92 -3.55 4.78 -3.13
C SER A 92 -4.38 5.74 -2.31
N GLY A 93 -4.96 5.25 -1.23
CA GLY A 93 -5.63 6.04 -0.21
C GLY A 93 -5.13 5.68 1.17
N ARG A 94 -5.01 6.67 2.05
CA ARG A 94 -4.71 6.45 3.47
C ARG A 94 -5.83 7.05 4.29
N ALA A 95 -6.26 6.30 5.29
CA ALA A 95 -7.28 6.73 6.19
C ALA A 95 -6.99 6.23 7.59
N SER A 96 -7.80 6.68 8.53
CA SER A 96 -7.74 6.21 9.90
C SER A 96 -9.12 6.15 10.52
N SER A 97 -9.31 5.22 11.45
CA SER A 97 -10.41 5.25 12.40
C SER A 97 -9.86 5.46 13.80
N TRP A 98 -10.33 6.50 14.47
CA TRP A 98 -10.14 6.65 15.91
C TRP A 98 -11.35 6.06 16.62
N VAL A 99 -11.12 5.13 17.54
CA VAL A 99 -12.14 4.37 18.26
C VAL A 99 -11.94 4.58 19.76
N VAL A 100 -13.00 4.95 20.48
CA VAL A 100 -13.00 5.10 21.95
C VAL A 100 -13.93 4.08 22.54
N PHE A 101 -13.43 3.34 23.52
CA PHE A 101 -14.21 2.36 24.26
C PHE A 101 -14.96 3.00 25.44
N ALA A 102 -16.05 2.37 25.86
CA ALA A 102 -16.82 2.82 27.00
C ALA A 102 -15.92 2.86 28.25
N GLY A 103 -15.95 3.99 28.98
CA GLY A 103 -15.01 4.29 30.07
C GLY A 103 -13.95 5.33 29.71
N GLY A 104 -13.81 5.69 28.42
CA GLY A 104 -13.17 6.91 27.94
C GLY A 104 -11.64 6.98 28.01
N ALA A 105 -11.00 6.20 28.88
CA ALA A 105 -9.54 6.13 28.99
C ALA A 105 -8.91 5.24 27.90
N ASP A 106 -9.64 4.21 27.46
CA ASP A 106 -9.18 3.26 26.44
C ASP A 106 -9.61 3.69 25.04
N HIS A 107 -8.64 3.87 24.14
CA HIS A 107 -8.86 4.27 22.76
C HIS A 107 -7.80 3.66 21.84
N ASP A 108 -8.19 3.44 20.59
CA ASP A 108 -7.35 2.88 19.55
C ASP A 108 -7.35 3.75 18.29
N TYR A 109 -6.22 3.75 17.61
CA TYR A 109 -6.05 4.39 16.30
C TYR A 109 -5.73 3.33 15.25
N ILE A 110 -6.70 3.09 14.37
CA ILE A 110 -6.63 2.08 13.32
C ILE A 110 -6.25 2.79 12.03
N TYR A 111 -5.00 2.67 11.62
CA TYR A 111 -4.54 3.13 10.33
C TYR A 111 -5.00 2.18 9.23
N GLN A 112 -5.41 2.75 8.09
CA GLN A 112 -5.99 2.02 6.97
C GLN A 112 -5.25 2.37 5.69
N SER A 113 -4.87 1.35 4.93
CA SER A 113 -4.40 1.52 3.56
C SER A 113 -5.46 1.04 2.59
N TRP A 114 -5.73 1.83 1.56
CA TRP A 114 -6.72 1.56 0.54
C TRP A 114 -6.10 1.61 -0.85
N VAL A 115 -6.65 0.83 -1.77
CA VAL A 115 -6.29 0.83 -3.20
C VAL A 115 -7.54 0.97 -4.06
N TYR A 116 -7.50 1.85 -5.06
CA TYR A 116 -8.55 1.98 -6.05
C TYR A 116 -8.34 0.96 -7.16
N ALA A 117 -9.19 -0.04 -7.23
CA ALA A 117 -9.06 -1.18 -8.14
C ALA A 117 -10.45 -1.65 -8.60
N ALA A 118 -10.59 -1.94 -9.90
CA ALA A 118 -11.86 -2.37 -10.50
C ALA A 118 -13.03 -1.44 -10.11
N ASP A 119 -12.84 -0.14 -10.35
CA ASP A 119 -13.82 0.93 -10.15
C ASP A 119 -14.34 1.11 -8.72
N THR A 120 -13.57 0.69 -7.72
CA THR A 120 -13.90 1.00 -6.32
C THR A 120 -12.69 0.95 -5.40
N TRP A 121 -12.82 1.55 -4.21
CA TRP A 121 -11.82 1.45 -3.17
C TRP A 121 -11.93 0.11 -2.43
N ARG A 122 -10.80 -0.56 -2.32
CA ARG A 122 -10.63 -1.81 -1.60
C ARG A 122 -9.63 -1.61 -0.48
N LEU A 123 -9.97 -2.15 0.68
CA LEU A 123 -9.09 -2.12 1.84
C LEU A 123 -7.91 -3.06 1.58
N ALA A 124 -6.70 -2.52 1.70
CA ALA A 124 -5.45 -3.25 1.49
C ALA A 124 -4.84 -3.69 2.83
N TRP A 125 -5.00 -2.90 3.89
CA TRP A 125 -4.42 -3.18 5.20
C TRP A 125 -5.09 -2.40 6.35
N LEU A 126 -5.07 -2.98 7.55
CA LEU A 126 -5.49 -2.35 8.82
C LEU A 126 -4.44 -2.58 9.91
N SER A 127 -4.05 -1.52 10.62
CA SER A 127 -3.20 -1.63 11.81
C SER A 127 -4.00 -2.03 13.06
N ASN A 128 -3.29 -2.46 14.11
CA ASN A 128 -3.78 -2.83 15.45
C ASN A 128 -4.73 -4.05 15.51
N ILE A 129 -5.55 -4.25 14.49
CA ILE A 129 -6.39 -5.44 14.31
C ILE A 129 -5.59 -6.57 13.67
N LEU A 130 -4.83 -6.25 12.62
CA LEU A 130 -4.01 -7.21 11.90
C LEU A 130 -2.53 -6.96 12.19
N ASP A 131 -1.79 -8.04 12.42
CA ASP A 131 -0.34 -8.02 12.59
C ASP A 131 0.39 -8.44 11.31
N ARG A 132 1.72 -8.63 11.39
CA ARG A 132 2.56 -9.04 10.27
C ARG A 132 2.39 -10.51 9.87
N SER A 133 1.65 -11.31 10.63
CA SER A 133 1.41 -12.72 10.29
C SER A 133 0.38 -12.86 9.16
N PHE A 134 -0.46 -11.86 8.94
CA PHE A 134 -1.35 -11.81 7.78
C PHE A 134 -0.50 -11.51 6.55
N ASP A 135 -0.64 -12.35 5.52
CA ASP A 135 0.04 -12.15 4.25
C ASP A 135 -0.94 -11.62 3.20
N TYR A 136 -0.43 -10.78 2.31
CA TYR A 136 -1.23 -9.91 1.46
C TYR A 136 -0.73 -9.97 0.02
N GLY A 137 -1.13 -10.96 -0.77
CA GLY A 137 -0.87 -10.96 -2.22
C GLY A 137 0.59 -11.15 -2.61
N ASN A 138 1.36 -11.88 -1.79
CA ASN A 138 2.80 -12.15 -1.98
C ASN A 138 3.11 -13.59 -2.42
N HIS A 139 2.12 -14.50 -2.42
CA HIS A 139 2.39 -15.94 -2.49
C HIS A 139 2.71 -16.45 -3.89
N ASP A 140 2.18 -15.81 -4.94
CA ASP A 140 2.55 -16.13 -6.31
C ASP A 140 3.90 -15.50 -6.65
N LEU A 141 4.97 -16.29 -6.46
CA LEU A 141 6.33 -15.85 -6.72
C LEU A 141 6.55 -15.42 -8.18
N ALA A 142 5.83 -16.01 -9.15
CA ALA A 142 5.97 -15.63 -10.55
C ALA A 142 5.32 -14.25 -10.80
N ASP A 143 4.14 -14.01 -10.25
CA ASP A 143 3.45 -12.73 -10.34
C ASP A 143 4.26 -11.61 -9.65
N VAL A 144 4.77 -11.90 -8.44
CA VAL A 144 5.65 -10.99 -7.69
C VAL A 144 6.91 -10.65 -8.51
N ARG A 145 7.55 -11.66 -9.12
CA ARG A 145 8.74 -11.46 -9.97
C ARG A 145 8.43 -10.59 -11.18
N ALA A 146 7.33 -10.85 -11.89
CA ALA A 146 6.90 -10.04 -13.02
C ALA A 146 6.61 -8.58 -12.61
N MET A 147 6.00 -8.38 -11.44
CA MET A 147 5.79 -7.04 -10.89
C MET A 147 7.10 -6.32 -10.55
N ARG A 148 8.07 -7.01 -9.94
CA ARG A 148 9.39 -6.44 -9.66
C ARG A 148 10.10 -6.05 -10.95
N ALA A 149 10.04 -6.90 -11.98
CA ALA A 149 10.59 -6.64 -13.30
C ALA A 149 10.01 -5.36 -13.91
N ALA A 150 8.67 -5.27 -13.98
CA ALA A 150 7.97 -4.09 -14.52
C ALA A 150 8.25 -2.81 -13.71
N THR A 151 8.38 -2.94 -12.39
CA THR A 151 8.76 -1.82 -11.51
C THR A 151 10.18 -1.35 -11.81
N LEU A 152 11.12 -2.30 -11.93
CA LEU A 152 12.51 -2.00 -12.20
C LEU A 152 12.69 -1.35 -13.57
N ASP A 153 12.02 -1.89 -14.60
CA ASP A 153 12.01 -1.31 -15.94
C ASP A 153 11.55 0.15 -15.89
N TRP A 154 10.39 0.45 -15.29
CA TRP A 154 9.93 1.83 -15.15
C TRP A 154 10.90 2.72 -14.36
N LEU A 155 11.52 2.19 -13.31
CA LEU A 155 12.49 2.93 -12.51
C LEU A 155 13.73 3.35 -13.31
N ILE A 156 14.19 2.53 -14.27
CA ILE A 156 15.44 2.75 -15.01
C ILE A 156 15.23 3.34 -16.41
N THR A 157 14.08 3.09 -17.06
CA THR A 157 13.76 3.56 -18.43
C THR A 157 12.69 4.65 -18.46
N GLY A 158 11.87 4.76 -17.42
CA GLY A 158 10.78 5.73 -17.31
C GLY A 158 11.12 6.98 -16.48
N GLY A 159 10.07 7.72 -16.08
CA GLY A 159 10.17 8.89 -15.20
C GLY A 159 10.60 8.61 -13.75
N GLY A 160 10.98 7.36 -13.42
CA GLY A 160 11.41 6.96 -12.08
C GLY A 160 12.71 7.60 -11.62
N LEU A 161 13.71 7.73 -12.50
CA LEU A 161 14.98 8.41 -12.17
C LEU A 161 14.77 9.91 -11.89
N ALA A 162 13.73 10.53 -12.44
CA ALA A 162 13.38 11.93 -12.14
C ALA A 162 12.84 12.12 -10.71
N GLN A 163 12.41 11.04 -10.05
CA GLN A 163 11.98 11.05 -8.64
C GLN A 163 13.17 10.92 -7.66
N VAL A 164 14.34 10.56 -8.17
CA VAL A 164 15.61 10.50 -7.44
C VAL A 164 16.26 11.89 -7.48
N PRO A 165 17.06 12.32 -6.47
CA PRO A 165 17.74 13.60 -6.52
C PRO A 165 18.48 13.84 -7.85
N PRO A 166 18.50 15.09 -8.37
CA PRO A 166 19.09 15.43 -9.66
C PRO A 166 20.53 14.91 -9.83
N GLY A 167 20.92 14.57 -11.06
CA GLY A 167 22.28 14.14 -11.39
C GLY A 167 22.53 12.64 -11.39
N HIS A 168 21.47 11.84 -11.57
CA HIS A 168 21.55 10.41 -11.85
C HIS A 168 21.04 10.16 -13.27
N ALA A 169 21.94 9.71 -14.15
CA ALA A 169 21.55 9.20 -15.46
C ALA A 169 21.14 7.72 -15.34
N ARG A 170 20.54 7.17 -16.40
CA ARG A 170 20.31 5.72 -16.51
C ARG A 170 21.64 4.99 -16.28
N PRO A 171 21.72 4.07 -15.31
CA PRO A 171 22.97 3.35 -15.05
C PRO A 171 23.20 2.28 -16.11
N ASP A 172 24.45 2.07 -16.54
CA ASP A 172 24.82 1.00 -17.49
C ASP A 172 24.67 -0.40 -16.87
N THR A 173 24.74 -0.49 -15.53
CA THR A 173 24.47 -1.71 -14.77
C THR A 173 23.58 -1.38 -13.58
N VAL A 174 22.49 -2.12 -13.43
CA VAL A 174 21.58 -1.98 -12.30
C VAL A 174 22.06 -2.88 -11.16
N LEU A 175 22.14 -2.37 -9.92
CA LEU A 175 22.38 -3.20 -8.74
C LEU A 175 21.07 -3.42 -8.01
N VAL A 176 20.65 -4.67 -7.87
CA VAL A 176 19.48 -5.07 -7.09
C VAL A 176 19.92 -5.79 -5.84
N ILE A 177 19.34 -5.39 -4.70
CA ILE A 177 19.51 -6.06 -3.42
C ILE A 177 18.28 -6.95 -3.21
N ASP A 178 18.47 -8.26 -3.30
CA ASP A 178 17.42 -9.27 -3.14
C ASP A 178 17.86 -10.29 -2.08
N PRO A 179 17.08 -10.54 -1.01
CA PRO A 179 17.39 -11.56 -0.01
C PRO A 179 17.63 -12.95 -0.60
N ALA A 180 16.95 -13.31 -1.70
CA ALA A 180 17.12 -14.61 -2.34
C ALA A 180 18.40 -14.69 -3.20
N GLY A 181 19.01 -13.56 -3.54
CA GLY A 181 20.17 -13.51 -4.42
C GLY A 181 19.90 -13.93 -5.87
N THR A 182 18.63 -14.07 -6.28
CA THR A 182 18.23 -14.59 -7.59
C THR A 182 18.01 -13.48 -8.63
N ALA A 183 18.44 -13.75 -9.86
CA ALA A 183 18.43 -12.81 -11.00
C ALA A 183 17.43 -13.16 -12.11
N ASP A 184 16.66 -14.24 -11.95
CA ASP A 184 15.82 -14.87 -12.98
C ASP A 184 14.56 -14.11 -13.38
N TRP A 185 14.29 -12.97 -12.74
CA TRP A 185 13.13 -12.10 -13.01
C TRP A 185 13.52 -10.75 -13.62
N LEU A 186 14.80 -10.52 -13.82
CA LEU A 186 15.29 -9.20 -14.23
C LEU A 186 14.98 -8.94 -15.72
N PRO A 187 14.70 -7.69 -16.09
CA PRO A 187 14.57 -7.32 -17.49
C PRO A 187 15.88 -7.57 -18.24
N ASP A 188 15.82 -7.61 -19.58
CA ASP A 188 16.99 -7.70 -20.47
C ASP A 188 17.87 -6.44 -20.35
N TYR A 189 18.60 -6.36 -19.23
CA TYR A 189 19.50 -5.27 -18.89
C TYR A 189 20.64 -5.78 -18.02
N PRO A 190 21.89 -5.29 -18.20
CA PRO A 190 23.00 -5.67 -17.34
C PRO A 190 22.67 -5.37 -15.88
N THR A 191 22.53 -6.44 -15.09
CA THR A 191 22.08 -6.32 -13.70
C THR A 191 22.93 -7.21 -12.80
N ALA A 192 23.38 -6.66 -11.69
CA ALA A 192 24.00 -7.40 -10.61
C ALA A 192 22.97 -7.59 -9.49
N VAL A 193 22.77 -8.83 -9.04
CA VAL A 193 22.00 -9.12 -7.83
C VAL A 193 22.96 -9.40 -6.68
N ARG A 194 22.68 -8.82 -5.51
CA ARG A 194 23.41 -9.08 -4.27
C ARG A 194 22.44 -9.37 -3.14
N THR A 195 22.82 -10.27 -2.25
CA THR A 195 22.13 -10.38 -0.96
C THR A 195 22.44 -9.15 -0.10
N PRO A 196 21.63 -8.85 0.93
CA PRO A 196 21.93 -7.78 1.87
C PRO A 196 23.34 -7.89 2.48
N GLU A 197 23.81 -9.09 2.80
CA GLU A 197 25.12 -9.35 3.41
C GLU A 197 26.25 -9.02 2.43
N GLN A 198 26.12 -9.47 1.16
CA GLN A 198 27.10 -9.18 0.12
C GLN A 198 27.19 -7.67 -0.17
N PHE A 199 26.03 -6.99 -0.17
CA PHE A 199 25.95 -5.55 -0.35
C PHE A 199 26.64 -4.79 0.79
N GLN A 200 26.39 -5.20 2.04
CA GLN A 200 27.02 -4.62 3.23
C GLN A 200 28.54 -4.80 3.24
N ALA A 201 29.02 -5.98 2.83
CA ALA A 201 30.46 -6.26 2.69
C ALA A 201 31.13 -5.49 1.55
N ARG A 202 30.36 -4.79 0.70
CA ARG A 202 30.83 -4.09 -0.51
C ARG A 202 31.65 -4.98 -1.46
N ALA A 203 31.40 -6.29 -1.44
CA ALA A 203 32.13 -7.25 -2.25
C ALA A 203 31.69 -7.21 -3.71
N GLY A 204 32.61 -6.83 -4.61
CA GLY A 204 32.38 -6.89 -6.06
C GLY A 204 31.17 -6.07 -6.54
N LEU A 205 30.94 -4.90 -5.94
CA LEU A 205 29.87 -4.01 -6.39
C LEU A 205 30.23 -3.42 -7.77
N PRO A 206 29.30 -3.41 -8.74
CA PRO A 206 29.54 -2.75 -10.02
C PRO A 206 29.69 -1.24 -9.82
N ALA A 207 30.35 -0.57 -10.77
CA ALA A 207 30.48 0.88 -10.81
C ALA A 207 29.15 1.54 -11.22
N THR A 208 28.12 1.39 -10.38
CA THR A 208 26.79 1.95 -10.58
C THR A 208 26.49 3.02 -9.53
N PRO A 209 25.76 4.10 -9.87
CA PRO A 209 25.47 5.15 -8.91
C PRO A 209 24.37 4.78 -7.91
N LEU A 210 23.54 3.75 -8.19
CA LEU A 210 22.33 3.42 -7.44
C LEU A 210 22.20 1.92 -7.18
N ALA A 211 21.69 1.56 -6.01
CA ALA A 211 21.16 0.24 -5.70
C ALA A 211 19.65 0.30 -5.46
N PHE A 212 18.94 -0.75 -5.87
CA PHE A 212 17.50 -0.89 -5.72
C PHE A 212 17.19 -2.08 -4.82
N ARG A 213 16.41 -1.87 -3.76
CA ARG A 213 15.96 -2.93 -2.87
C ARG A 213 14.44 -2.96 -2.84
N PHE A 214 13.86 -4.09 -3.23
CA PHE A 214 12.42 -4.32 -3.14
C PHE A 214 12.05 -4.66 -1.70
N VAL A 215 11.35 -3.74 -1.03
CA VAL A 215 10.92 -3.89 0.37
C VAL A 215 9.57 -4.59 0.45
N LEU A 216 8.72 -4.36 -0.55
CA LEU A 216 7.37 -4.90 -0.61
C LEU A 216 6.95 -5.06 -2.07
N THR A 217 6.32 -6.17 -2.44
CA THR A 217 5.72 -6.34 -3.77
C THR A 217 4.47 -7.19 -3.65
N ARG A 218 3.27 -6.61 -3.82
CA ARG A 218 1.99 -7.25 -3.49
C ARG A 218 0.94 -7.03 -4.56
N SER A 219 0.16 -8.06 -4.87
CA SER A 219 -1.00 -7.98 -5.77
C SER A 219 -2.30 -7.76 -4.99
N PHE A 220 -3.16 -6.89 -5.51
CA PHE A 220 -4.54 -6.67 -5.05
C PHE A 220 -5.57 -7.07 -6.12
N GLY A 221 -5.17 -7.95 -7.05
CA GLY A 221 -5.98 -8.40 -8.18
C GLY A 221 -5.52 -7.69 -9.47
N PRO A 222 -6.26 -6.69 -9.98
CA PRO A 222 -5.86 -5.97 -11.18
C PRO A 222 -4.81 -4.88 -10.92
N ILE A 223 -4.53 -4.56 -9.66
CA ILE A 223 -3.54 -3.57 -9.25
C ILE A 223 -2.47 -4.25 -8.41
N GLY A 224 -1.22 -3.97 -8.74
CA GLY A 224 -0.04 -4.39 -7.99
C GLY A 224 0.64 -3.19 -7.35
N VAL A 225 1.33 -3.40 -6.24
CA VAL A 225 2.17 -2.38 -5.59
C VAL A 225 3.57 -2.92 -5.36
N SER A 226 4.57 -2.09 -5.63
CA SER A 226 5.96 -2.33 -5.25
C SER A 226 6.49 -1.14 -4.46
N ALA A 227 7.03 -1.38 -3.27
CA ALA A 227 7.83 -0.40 -2.54
C ALA A 227 9.31 -0.71 -2.76
N VAL A 228 10.03 0.27 -3.29
CA VAL A 228 11.45 0.13 -3.64
C VAL A 228 12.26 1.20 -2.93
N ASP A 229 13.27 0.74 -2.20
CA ASP A 229 14.34 1.57 -1.64
C ASP A 229 15.38 1.81 -2.72
N ILE A 230 15.70 3.07 -2.96
CA ILE A 230 16.71 3.53 -3.89
C ILE A 230 17.84 4.14 -3.08
N GLN A 231 18.98 3.48 -3.09
CA GLN A 231 20.15 3.85 -2.31
C GLN A 231 21.28 4.35 -3.23
N PRO A 232 21.71 5.62 -3.09
CA PRO A 232 22.92 6.10 -3.76
C PRO A 232 24.18 5.39 -3.24
N LEU A 233 25.06 4.96 -4.15
CA LEU A 233 26.33 4.29 -3.82
C LEU A 233 27.53 5.22 -3.82
N ALA A 234 27.49 6.28 -4.62
CA ALA A 234 28.53 7.31 -4.59
C ALA A 234 28.45 8.10 -3.27
N GLN A 235 29.60 8.36 -2.64
CA GLN A 235 29.72 9.27 -1.49
C GLN A 235 29.46 10.72 -1.93
N ARG A 236 28.22 11.06 -2.25
CA ARG A 236 27.80 12.44 -2.45
C ARG A 236 27.46 13.04 -1.08
N ARG A 237 27.79 14.31 -0.86
CA ARG A 237 27.37 15.04 0.36
C ARG A 237 26.02 15.72 0.12
N GLY A 238 25.23 15.92 1.19
CA GLY A 238 23.97 16.67 1.13
C GLY A 238 22.75 15.85 0.68
N ARG A 239 21.71 16.51 0.13
CA ARG A 239 20.42 15.88 -0.24
C ARG A 239 20.54 14.73 -1.26
N MET A 240 21.66 14.66 -1.98
CA MET A 240 21.95 13.64 -3.01
C MET A 240 22.46 12.31 -2.43
N ALA A 241 22.78 12.25 -1.13
CA ALA A 241 23.19 11.02 -0.43
C ALA A 241 22.01 10.30 0.27
N ARG A 242 20.83 10.92 0.27
CA ARG A 242 19.70 10.40 1.04
C ARG A 242 19.06 9.22 0.30
N HIS A 243 18.91 8.11 1.02
CA HIS A 243 18.01 7.03 0.63
C HIS A 243 16.62 7.60 0.35
N ARG A 244 16.00 7.11 -0.72
CA ARG A 244 14.64 7.41 -1.14
C ARG A 244 13.87 6.12 -1.22
N SER A 245 12.65 6.11 -0.73
CA SER A 245 11.72 5.00 -0.93
C SER A 245 10.58 5.46 -1.82
N ILE A 246 10.22 4.65 -2.81
CA ILE A 246 9.14 4.97 -3.75
C ILE A 246 8.14 3.82 -3.75
N GLN A 247 6.86 4.18 -3.62
CA GLN A 247 5.76 3.28 -3.89
C GLN A 247 5.33 3.40 -5.36
N VAL A 248 5.42 2.30 -6.10
CA VAL A 248 5.03 2.18 -7.50
C VAL A 248 3.79 1.31 -7.58
N PHE A 249 2.77 1.79 -8.31
CA PHE A 249 1.57 1.01 -8.60
C PHE A 249 1.60 0.54 -10.05
N LEU A 250 1.20 -0.71 -10.24
CA LEU A 250 1.14 -1.39 -11.52
C LEU A 250 -0.30 -1.77 -11.83
N ALA A 251 -0.68 -1.73 -13.10
CA ALA A 251 -1.92 -2.30 -13.61
C ALA A 251 -1.62 -3.63 -14.31
N ARG A 252 -2.47 -4.63 -14.09
CA ARG A 252 -2.43 -5.90 -14.83
C ARG A 252 -3.07 -5.68 -16.20
N THR A 253 -2.35 -6.06 -17.25
CA THR A 253 -2.81 -6.02 -18.64
C THR A 253 -2.70 -7.42 -19.26
N GLU A 254 -3.22 -7.60 -20.47
CA GLU A 254 -3.05 -8.85 -21.22
C GLU A 254 -1.58 -9.20 -21.47
N ALA A 255 -0.73 -8.19 -21.65
CA ALA A 255 0.72 -8.34 -21.85
C ALA A 255 1.52 -8.44 -20.54
N GLY A 256 0.86 -8.51 -19.38
CA GLY A 256 1.50 -8.54 -18.07
C GLY A 256 1.37 -7.22 -17.30
N TRP A 257 2.22 -7.04 -16.29
CA TRP A 257 2.20 -5.86 -15.42
C TRP A 257 2.82 -4.64 -16.09
N ARG A 258 2.16 -3.49 -15.96
CA ARG A 258 2.67 -2.21 -16.47
C ARG A 258 2.56 -1.14 -15.41
N TYR A 259 3.50 -0.20 -15.46
CA TYR A 259 3.43 1.00 -14.62
C TYR A 259 2.09 1.73 -14.80
N LEU A 260 1.48 2.10 -13.68
CA LEU A 260 0.25 2.88 -13.65
C LEU A 260 0.49 4.26 -13.05
N THR A 261 1.01 4.32 -11.82
CA THR A 261 1.19 5.57 -11.09
C THR A 261 2.16 5.41 -9.92
N THR A 262 2.52 6.52 -9.27
CA THR A 262 3.32 6.53 -8.05
C THR A 262 2.46 6.90 -6.84
N GLY A 263 2.78 6.29 -5.71
CA GLY A 263 2.16 6.58 -4.42
C GLY A 263 2.99 7.58 -3.62
N SER A 264 3.31 7.21 -2.38
CA SER A 264 4.20 8.03 -1.56
C SER A 264 5.66 7.86 -1.95
N VAL A 265 6.39 8.96 -1.79
CA VAL A 265 7.84 9.04 -1.88
C VAL A 265 8.32 9.61 -0.54
N TRP A 266 9.28 8.94 0.10
CA TRP A 266 9.88 9.39 1.36
C TRP A 266 11.40 9.27 1.34
#